data_AF-A0A2R5L297-F1
#
_entry.id   AF-A0A2R5L297-F1
#
_cell.length_a   1.000
_cell.length_b   1.000
_cell.length_c   1.000
_cell.angle_alpha   90.00
_cell.angle_beta   90.00
_cell.angle_gamma   90.00
#
_symmetry.space_group_name_H-M   'P 1'
#
loop_
_entity.id
_entity.type
_entity.pdbx_description
1 polymer ?
#
loop_
_entity_poly.entity_id
_entity_poly.type
_entity_poly.pdbx_seq_one_letter_code
_entity_poly.pdbx_strand_id
1 'polypeptide(L)'
;DIEQLWVQEGGRLQQELQYVEQSLGKGAGSTKQLLIQTAKDAPGVNLLKSSAMLTHLHVLKAAIDVTVDLYDTTWSLSDICYAPTFPEFESYSIEQIFERLNPCTFITPLDCFWEGSLLLGPKFPLTVPGLGSGIRWSNLNPSKLIEKVDQFKGLNKMFPMTSFIDFLKRAE
;
A
#
# COMPACT_ATOMS: atom_id res chain seq x y z
N ASP A 1 11.42 24.74 -11.85
CA ASP A 1 10.30 23.90 -11.41
C ASP A 1 9.08 24.26 -12.27
N ILE A 2 8.29 23.29 -12.72
CA ILE A 2 7.13 23.58 -13.59
C ILE A 2 6.10 24.44 -12.85
N GLU A 3 5.95 24.25 -11.54
CA GLU A 3 5.01 25.03 -10.72
C GLU A 3 5.37 26.52 -10.73
N GLN A 4 6.67 26.84 -10.67
CA GLN A 4 7.16 28.22 -10.72
C GLN A 4 6.88 28.93 -12.04
N LEU A 5 6.62 28.20 -13.13
CA LEU A 5 6.31 28.79 -14.44
C LEU A 5 4.83 29.18 -14.58
N TRP A 6 3.95 28.60 -13.78
CA TRP A 6 2.49 28.78 -13.88
C TRP A 6 1.87 29.49 -12.67
N VAL A 7 2.61 29.60 -11.57
CA VAL A 7 2.19 30.36 -10.39
C VAL A 7 2.52 31.84 -10.59
N GLN A 8 1.49 32.69 -10.44
CA GLN A 8 1.67 34.14 -10.48
C GLN A 8 2.56 34.61 -9.32
N GLU A 9 3.62 35.35 -9.66
CA GLU A 9 4.47 36.01 -8.67
C GLU A 9 3.73 37.10 -7.89
N GLY A 10 3.93 37.13 -6.57
CA GLY A 10 3.26 38.03 -5.64
C GLY A 10 1.77 37.70 -5.40
N GLY A 11 1.25 36.64 -6.01
CA GLY A 11 -0.13 36.19 -5.86
C GLY A 11 -0.39 35.44 -4.55
N ARG A 12 -1.66 35.30 -4.20
CA ARG A 12 -2.12 34.53 -3.02
C ARG A 12 -1.60 33.09 -3.02
N LEU A 13 -1.65 32.42 -4.17
CA LEU A 13 -1.23 31.02 -4.29
C LEU A 13 0.25 30.84 -3.92
N GLN A 14 1.12 31.79 -4.29
CA GLN A 14 2.53 31.74 -3.92
C GLN A 14 2.73 31.82 -2.40
N GLN A 15 1.96 32.66 -1.71
CA GLN A 15 2.00 32.77 -0.25
C GLN A 15 1.51 31.50 0.43
N GLU A 16 0.45 30.88 -0.10
CA GLU A 16 -0.08 29.61 0.41
C GLU A 16 0.91 28.47 0.20
N LEU A 17 1.56 28.38 -0.97
CA LEU A 17 2.60 27.39 -1.24
C LEU A 17 3.82 27.57 -0.32
N GLN A 18 4.25 28.82 -0.09
CA GLN A 18 5.33 29.11 0.86
C GLN A 18 4.95 28.73 2.29
N TYR A 19 3.71 29.00 2.71
CA TYR A 19 3.22 28.61 4.03
C TYR A 19 3.20 27.09 4.19
N VAL A 20 2.71 26.36 3.19
CA VAL A 20 2.71 24.89 3.17
C VAL A 20 4.14 24.35 3.22
N GLU A 21 5.06 24.90 2.42
CA GLU A 21 6.46 24.49 2.41
C GLU A 21 7.15 24.74 3.76
N GLN A 22 6.88 25.87 4.40
CA GLN A 22 7.41 26.19 5.73
C GLN A 22 6.83 25.30 6.83
N SER A 23 5.56 24.92 6.70
CA SER A 23 4.83 24.19 7.74
C SER A 23 5.02 22.67 7.63
N LEU A 24 5.10 22.14 6.41
CA LEU A 24 5.10 20.71 6.10
C LEU A 24 6.37 20.25 5.37
N GLY A 25 7.23 21.17 4.92
CA GLY A 25 8.44 20.90 4.15
C GLY A 25 8.26 21.02 2.64
N LYS A 26 9.38 21.05 1.92
CA LYS A 26 9.42 21.09 0.45
C LYS A 26 8.76 19.86 -0.16
N GLY A 27 7.84 20.10 -1.10
CA GLY A 27 7.12 19.04 -1.79
C GLY A 27 6.07 18.34 -0.91
N ALA A 28 5.55 19.02 0.11
CA ALA A 28 4.50 18.49 0.97
C ALA A 28 3.29 18.01 0.15
N GLY A 29 3.14 16.69 0.10
CA GLY A 29 2.16 15.98 -0.71
C GLY A 29 2.71 14.63 -1.17
N SER A 30 1.85 13.66 -1.47
CA SER A 30 2.29 12.41 -2.08
C SER A 30 2.28 12.54 -3.61
N THR A 31 3.41 12.27 -4.25
CA THR A 31 3.46 12.16 -5.71
C THR A 31 2.71 10.89 -6.13
N LYS A 32 1.72 11.04 -7.00
CA LYS A 32 0.93 9.91 -7.50
C LYS A 32 1.53 9.39 -8.80
N GLN A 33 1.83 8.10 -8.84
CA GLN A 33 2.14 7.39 -10.07
C GLN A 33 0.83 6.89 -10.69
N LEU A 34 0.63 7.12 -11.98
CA LEU A 34 -0.63 6.82 -12.67
C LEU A 34 -0.41 5.79 -13.77
N LEU A 35 -1.24 4.75 -13.79
CA LEU A 35 -1.32 3.76 -14.84
C LEU A 35 -2.73 3.78 -15.44
N ILE A 36 -2.83 4.09 -16.73
CA ILE A 36 -4.11 4.16 -17.44
C ILE A 36 -4.10 3.13 -18.58
N GLN A 37 -5.08 2.23 -18.57
CA GLN A 37 -5.29 1.29 -19.66
C GLN A 37 -6.36 1.82 -20.61
N THR A 38 -6.01 1.90 -21.89
CA THR A 38 -6.92 2.31 -22.96
C THR A 38 -7.06 1.20 -24.01
N ALA A 39 -8.16 1.23 -24.75
CA ALA A 39 -8.38 0.29 -25.85
C ALA A 39 -7.49 0.67 -27.04
N LYS A 40 -6.91 -0.35 -27.70
CA LYS A 40 -5.96 -0.16 -28.79
C LYS A 40 -6.64 0.16 -30.13
N ASP A 41 -7.74 -0.54 -30.44
CA ASP A 41 -8.17 -0.71 -31.84
C ASP A 41 -9.33 0.21 -32.27
N ALA A 42 -10.06 0.84 -31.33
CA ALA A 42 -11.06 1.86 -31.66
C ALA A 42 -11.55 2.63 -30.41
N PRO A 43 -11.99 3.90 -30.57
CA PRO A 43 -12.80 4.59 -29.57
C PRO A 43 -14.08 3.81 -29.28
N GLY A 44 -14.46 3.69 -28.01
CA GLY A 44 -15.73 3.05 -27.60
C GLY A 44 -15.68 1.54 -27.36
N VAL A 45 -14.52 0.89 -27.47
CA VAL A 45 -14.36 -0.52 -27.06
C VAL A 45 -14.44 -0.61 -25.53
N ASN A 46 -15.38 -1.42 -25.03
CA ASN A 46 -15.56 -1.63 -23.60
C ASN A 46 -14.41 -2.47 -22.99
N LEU A 47 -13.77 -1.92 -21.96
CA LEU A 47 -12.70 -2.58 -21.19
C LEU A 47 -13.20 -3.25 -19.90
N LEU A 48 -14.49 -3.14 -19.56
CA LEU A 48 -15.10 -3.80 -18.40
C LEU A 48 -15.35 -5.29 -18.66
N LYS A 49 -14.29 -6.02 -19.00
CA LYS A 49 -14.26 -7.46 -19.23
C LYS A 49 -13.09 -8.08 -18.46
N SER A 50 -13.28 -9.31 -17.98
CA SER A 50 -12.28 -10.01 -17.16
C SER A 50 -10.89 -10.06 -17.83
N SER A 51 -10.82 -10.31 -19.14
CA SER A 51 -9.54 -10.34 -19.87
C SER A 51 -8.78 -9.01 -19.84
N ALA A 52 -9.48 -7.88 -19.95
CA ALA A 52 -8.86 -6.57 -19.87
C ALA A 52 -8.40 -6.24 -18.46
N MET A 53 -9.15 -6.63 -17.43
CA MET A 53 -8.78 -6.48 -16.03
C MET A 53 -7.58 -7.36 -15.64
N LEU A 54 -7.49 -8.58 -16.17
CA LEU A 54 -6.33 -9.46 -15.99
C LEU A 54 -5.08 -8.89 -16.67
N THR A 55 -5.23 -8.26 -17.84
CA THR A 55 -4.14 -7.49 -18.45
C THR A 55 -3.71 -6.34 -17.55
N HIS A 56 -4.66 -5.59 -16.98
CA HIS A 56 -4.37 -4.51 -16.03
C HIS A 56 -3.56 -5.03 -14.82
N LEU A 57 -4.00 -6.14 -14.23
CA LEU A 57 -3.32 -6.82 -13.12
C LEU A 57 -1.89 -7.20 -13.48
N HIS A 58 -1.69 -7.79 -14.67
CA HIS A 58 -0.36 -8.23 -15.11
C HIS A 58 0.61 -7.04 -15.23
N VAL A 59 0.17 -5.94 -15.84
CA VAL A 59 0.98 -4.74 -15.98
C VAL A 59 1.26 -4.10 -14.62
N LEU A 60 0.25 -4.01 -13.74
CA LEU A 60 0.45 -3.49 -12.38
C LEU A 60 1.45 -4.31 -11.57
N LYS A 61 1.39 -5.64 -11.64
CA LYS A 61 2.37 -6.51 -10.98
C LYS A 61 3.79 -6.22 -11.48
N ALA A 62 3.97 -6.17 -12.80
CA ALA A 62 5.26 -5.86 -13.39
C ALA A 62 5.77 -4.47 -12.96
N ALA A 63 4.90 -3.48 -12.84
CA ALA A 63 5.25 -2.14 -12.38
C ALA A 63 5.65 -2.10 -10.90
N ILE A 64 4.95 -2.85 -10.03
CA ILE A 64 5.24 -2.93 -8.59
C ILE A 64 6.52 -3.72 -8.31
N ASP A 65 6.86 -4.69 -9.14
CA ASP A 65 8.05 -5.53 -8.98
C ASP A 65 9.35 -4.88 -9.45
N VAL A 66 9.29 -3.68 -10.03
CA VAL A 66 10.49 -2.91 -10.42
C VAL A 66 11.39 -2.67 -9.21
N THR A 67 12.69 -2.85 -9.42
CA THR A 67 13.75 -2.57 -8.45
C THR A 67 14.83 -1.72 -9.11
N VAL A 68 15.51 -0.90 -8.31
CA VAL A 68 16.59 -0.01 -8.76
C VAL A 68 17.76 -0.13 -7.80
N ASP A 69 18.94 -0.39 -8.33
CA ASP A 69 20.17 -0.40 -7.53
C ASP A 69 20.77 1.01 -7.49
N LEU A 70 20.87 1.58 -6.29
CA LEU A 70 21.42 2.90 -6.07
C LEU A 70 22.23 2.93 -4.76
N TYR A 71 23.48 3.40 -4.83
CA TYR A 71 24.41 3.45 -3.70
C TYR A 71 24.60 2.10 -2.99
N ASP A 72 24.88 1.05 -3.76
CA ASP A 72 25.06 -0.33 -3.28
C ASP A 72 23.85 -0.90 -2.51
N THR A 73 22.67 -0.30 -2.70
CA THR A 73 21.41 -0.74 -2.09
C THR A 73 20.36 -0.94 -3.18
N THR A 74 19.68 -2.09 -3.16
CA THR A 74 18.53 -2.35 -4.03
C THR A 74 17.27 -1.75 -3.40
N TRP A 75 16.65 -0.82 -4.12
CA TRP A 75 15.39 -0.19 -3.73
C TRP A 75 14.23 -0.79 -4.52
N SER A 76 13.14 -1.06 -3.83
CA SER A 76 11.89 -1.52 -4.40
C SER A 76 10.77 -0.51 -4.14
N LEU A 77 9.61 -0.69 -4.78
CA LEU A 77 8.48 0.20 -4.55
C LEU A 77 8.04 0.22 -3.07
N SER A 78 8.14 -0.90 -2.35
CA SER A 78 7.78 -0.96 -0.93
C SER A 78 8.68 -0.11 -0.02
N ASP A 79 9.88 0.24 -0.47
CA ASP A 79 10.82 1.05 0.33
C ASP A 79 10.52 2.55 0.23
N ILE A 80 9.74 2.98 -0.78
CA ILE A 80 9.49 4.40 -1.09
C ILE A 80 8.01 4.75 -1.21
N CYS A 81 7.11 3.76 -1.19
CA CYS A 81 5.68 4.00 -1.35
C CYS A 81 5.10 4.72 -0.14
N TYR A 82 3.99 5.42 -0.36
CA TYR A 82 3.15 5.85 0.75
C TYR A 82 2.45 4.62 1.34
N ALA A 83 2.68 4.38 2.63
CA ALA A 83 2.00 3.36 3.41
C ALA A 83 1.33 4.01 4.64
N PRO A 84 0.18 3.51 5.10
CA PRO A 84 -0.45 3.99 6.33
C PRO A 84 0.47 3.85 7.54
N THR A 85 0.28 4.69 8.55
CA THR A 85 0.97 4.50 9.83
C THR A 85 0.33 3.36 10.61
N PHE A 86 1.16 2.55 11.26
CA PHE A 86 0.73 1.49 12.18
C PHE A 86 1.18 1.83 13.62
N PRO A 87 0.55 1.23 14.65
CA PRO A 87 0.92 1.50 16.04
C PRO A 87 2.36 1.11 16.37
N GLU A 88 3.01 1.82 17.29
CA GLU A 88 4.32 1.41 17.81
C GLU A 88 4.18 0.18 18.72
N PHE A 89 5.17 -0.71 18.66
CA PHE A 89 5.20 -1.95 19.43
C PHE A 89 6.48 -2.04 20.27
N GLU A 90 6.38 -2.55 21.50
CA GLU A 90 7.55 -2.76 22.36
C GLU A 90 8.47 -3.88 21.83
N SER A 91 7.93 -4.81 21.03
CA SER A 91 8.66 -5.95 20.49
C SER A 91 9.05 -5.70 19.04
N TYR A 92 10.36 -5.60 18.81
CA TYR A 92 10.95 -5.46 17.47
C TYR A 92 10.50 -6.56 16.49
N SER A 93 10.36 -7.80 16.96
CA SER A 93 9.89 -8.91 16.14
C SER A 93 8.46 -8.72 15.64
N ILE A 94 7.62 -8.04 16.42
CA ILE A 94 6.24 -7.73 16.05
C ILE A 94 6.20 -6.54 15.11
N GLU A 95 6.99 -5.51 15.39
CA GLU A 95 7.15 -4.35 14.51
C GLU A 95 7.53 -4.76 13.09
N GLN A 96 8.56 -5.62 12.93
CA GLN A 96 8.95 -6.15 11.62
C GLN A 96 7.83 -6.92 10.88
N ILE A 97 6.92 -7.58 11.63
CA ILE A 97 5.78 -8.29 11.02
C ILE A 97 4.79 -7.27 10.46
N PHE A 98 4.47 -6.22 11.22
CA PHE A 98 3.56 -5.17 10.78
C PHE A 98 4.16 -4.36 9.63
N GLU A 99 5.44 -3.99 9.69
CA GLU A 99 6.13 -3.30 8.58
C GLU A 99 6.00 -4.06 7.26
N ARG A 100 6.17 -5.39 7.29
CA ARG A 100 6.07 -6.22 6.09
C ARG A 100 4.63 -6.50 5.66
N LEU A 101 3.68 -6.49 6.59
CA LEU A 101 2.25 -6.64 6.28
C LEU A 101 1.64 -5.33 5.80
N ASN A 102 2.18 -4.18 6.20
CA ASN A 102 1.64 -2.87 5.87
C ASN A 102 1.68 -2.65 4.36
N PRO A 103 0.52 -2.61 3.68
CA PRO A 103 0.51 -2.50 2.24
C PRO A 103 0.84 -1.06 1.82
N CYS A 104 1.54 -0.94 0.69
CA CYS A 104 1.56 0.31 -0.05
C CYS A 104 0.13 0.68 -0.48
N THR A 105 -0.19 1.98 -0.47
CA THR A 105 -1.49 2.45 -0.91
C THR A 105 -1.58 2.43 -2.44
N PHE A 106 -2.37 1.50 -2.96
CA PHE A 106 -2.79 1.48 -4.36
C PHE A 106 -4.27 1.83 -4.45
N ILE A 107 -4.64 2.57 -5.49
CA ILE A 107 -6.05 2.80 -5.85
C ILE A 107 -6.22 2.20 -7.24
N THR A 108 -6.91 1.07 -7.32
CA THR A 108 -7.04 0.32 -8.57
C THR A 108 -8.46 -0.22 -8.72
N PRO A 109 -8.99 -0.32 -9.96
CA PRO A 109 -10.28 -0.97 -10.19
C PRO A 109 -10.28 -2.47 -9.77
N LEU A 110 -9.11 -3.04 -9.45
CA LEU A 110 -8.97 -4.40 -8.93
C LEU A 110 -9.28 -4.52 -7.43
N ASP A 111 -9.42 -3.42 -6.69
CA ASP A 111 -9.69 -3.44 -5.23
C ASP A 111 -11.03 -4.11 -4.89
N CYS A 112 -11.99 -4.14 -5.83
CA CYS A 112 -13.26 -4.85 -5.68
C CYS A 112 -13.16 -6.37 -5.91
N PHE A 113 -11.99 -6.87 -6.31
CA PHE A 113 -11.78 -8.27 -6.67
C PHE A 113 -10.69 -8.90 -5.82
N TRP A 114 -10.73 -10.22 -5.67
CA TRP A 114 -9.70 -10.95 -4.93
C TRP A 114 -8.30 -10.75 -5.54
N GLU A 115 -8.19 -10.63 -6.86
CA GLU A 115 -6.93 -10.38 -7.56
C GLU A 115 -6.21 -9.10 -7.11
N GLY A 116 -6.93 -8.09 -6.62
CA GLY A 116 -6.35 -6.88 -6.04
C GLY A 116 -5.44 -7.19 -4.85
N SER A 117 -5.80 -8.20 -4.03
CA SER A 117 -4.98 -8.65 -2.90
C SER A 117 -3.62 -9.22 -3.30
N LEU A 118 -3.42 -9.58 -4.58
CA LEU A 118 -2.14 -10.06 -5.10
C LEU A 118 -1.16 -8.93 -5.37
N LEU A 119 -1.63 -7.68 -5.39
CA LEU A 119 -0.82 -6.47 -5.51
C LEU A 119 -0.35 -5.98 -4.14
N LEU A 120 -1.13 -6.30 -3.11
CA LEU A 120 -0.79 -6.04 -1.73
C LEU A 120 0.23 -7.09 -1.29
N GLY A 121 1.31 -6.65 -0.63
CA GLY A 121 2.42 -7.52 -0.23
C GLY A 121 2.05 -8.62 0.79
N PRO A 122 3.01 -9.14 1.55
CA PRO A 122 4.45 -9.10 1.32
C PRO A 122 4.83 -9.97 0.12
N LYS A 123 5.94 -9.63 -0.56
CA LYS A 123 6.52 -10.45 -1.64
C LYS A 123 6.78 -11.88 -1.16
N PHE A 124 7.25 -12.03 0.06
CA PHE A 124 7.51 -13.31 0.71
C PHE A 124 6.48 -13.59 1.80
N PRO A 125 5.94 -14.82 1.90
CA PRO A 125 4.95 -15.14 2.92
C PRO A 125 5.54 -14.98 4.32
N LEU A 126 4.74 -14.47 5.26
CA LEU A 126 5.18 -14.27 6.64
C LEU A 126 4.74 -15.39 7.56
N THR A 127 5.47 -15.53 8.67
CA THR A 127 5.06 -16.35 9.80
C THR A 127 4.68 -15.43 10.95
N VAL A 128 3.41 -15.50 11.36
CA VAL A 128 2.90 -14.71 12.48
C VAL A 128 2.78 -15.64 13.68
N PRO A 129 3.47 -15.35 14.80
CA PRO A 129 3.38 -16.13 16.02
C PRO A 129 1.93 -16.37 16.44
N GLY A 130 1.59 -17.65 16.63
CA GLY A 130 0.26 -18.06 17.07
C GLY A 130 -0.84 -18.09 15.99
N LEU A 131 -0.57 -17.57 14.79
CA LEU A 131 -1.52 -17.58 13.67
C LEU A 131 -1.09 -18.53 12.54
N GLY A 132 0.21 -18.74 12.37
CA GLY A 132 0.78 -19.72 11.44
C GLY A 132 1.77 -19.13 10.43
N SER A 133 2.22 -19.97 9.50
CA SER A 133 3.16 -19.61 8.44
C SER A 133 2.45 -19.45 7.09
N GLY A 134 3.04 -18.67 6.19
CA GLY A 134 2.54 -18.55 4.81
C GLY A 134 1.56 -17.39 4.60
N ILE A 135 1.48 -16.45 5.54
CA ILE A 135 0.49 -15.37 5.52
C ILE A 135 0.82 -14.33 4.45
N ARG A 136 -0.21 -13.98 3.66
CA ARG A 136 -0.24 -12.95 2.62
C ARG A 136 -1.62 -12.29 2.60
N TRP A 137 -1.76 -11.09 2.05
CA TRP A 137 -3.09 -10.48 1.89
C TRP A 137 -4.07 -11.37 1.11
N SER A 138 -3.58 -12.10 0.12
CA SER A 138 -4.40 -13.01 -0.69
C SER A 138 -4.99 -14.22 0.04
N ASN A 139 -4.44 -14.58 1.20
CA ASN A 139 -4.95 -15.69 2.02
C ASN A 139 -5.35 -15.26 3.45
N LEU A 140 -5.27 -13.97 3.75
CA LEU A 140 -5.68 -13.39 5.01
C LEU A 140 -7.16 -13.02 4.95
N ASN A 141 -7.97 -13.61 5.82
CA ASN A 141 -9.35 -13.20 6.01
C ASN A 141 -9.46 -12.53 7.39
N PRO A 142 -9.61 -11.19 7.45
CA PRO A 142 -9.66 -10.45 8.71
C PRO A 142 -10.75 -10.94 9.67
N SER A 143 -11.96 -11.21 9.19
CA SER A 143 -13.08 -11.65 10.03
C SER A 143 -12.81 -13.02 10.66
N LYS A 144 -12.35 -14.00 9.86
CA LYS A 144 -11.98 -15.33 10.37
C LYS A 144 -10.81 -15.29 11.35
N LEU A 145 -9.94 -14.30 11.20
CA LEU A 145 -8.81 -14.09 12.09
C LEU A 145 -9.26 -13.53 13.43
N ILE A 146 -10.14 -12.54 13.43
CA ILE A 146 -10.77 -12.00 14.65
C ILE A 146 -11.46 -13.12 15.44
N GLU A 147 -12.24 -13.98 14.76
CA GLU A 147 -12.91 -15.13 15.39
C GLU A 147 -11.93 -16.11 16.06
N LYS A 148 -10.81 -16.43 15.39
CA LYS A 148 -9.77 -17.32 15.96
C LYS A 148 -9.08 -16.70 17.17
N VAL A 149 -8.88 -15.40 17.16
CA VAL A 149 -8.25 -14.66 18.25
C VAL A 149 -9.12 -14.68 19.51
N ASP A 150 -10.42 -14.46 19.35
CA ASP A 150 -11.38 -14.50 20.47
C ASP A 150 -11.45 -15.90 21.10
N GLN A 151 -11.27 -16.95 20.30
CA GLN A 151 -11.26 -18.35 20.75
C GLN A 151 -9.98 -18.71 21.54
N PHE A 152 -8.84 -18.10 21.21
CA PHE A 152 -7.55 -18.39 21.83
C PHE A 152 -7.08 -17.25 22.73
N LYS A 153 -7.66 -17.13 23.93
CA LYS A 153 -7.28 -16.14 24.97
C LYS A 153 -5.77 -16.11 25.33
N GLY A 154 -5.01 -17.15 24.97
CA GLY A 154 -3.55 -17.22 25.18
C GLY A 154 -2.72 -16.46 24.14
N LEU A 155 -3.26 -16.16 22.95
CA LEU A 155 -2.53 -15.49 21.86
C LEU A 155 -2.16 -14.05 22.20
N ASN A 156 -2.99 -13.34 22.98
CA ASN A 156 -2.71 -11.98 23.44
C ASN A 156 -1.40 -11.84 24.23
N LYS A 157 -0.89 -12.94 24.82
CA LYS A 157 0.38 -12.93 25.54
C LYS A 157 1.60 -13.05 24.61
N MET A 158 1.41 -13.51 23.38
CA MET A 158 2.49 -13.76 22.41
C MET A 158 2.50 -12.74 21.28
N PHE A 159 1.35 -12.15 20.95
CA PHE A 159 1.19 -11.14 19.91
C PHE A 159 0.10 -10.12 20.31
N PRO A 160 0.28 -8.81 20.06
CA PRO A 160 -0.69 -7.78 20.41
C PRO A 160 -1.88 -7.82 19.44
N MET A 161 -2.76 -8.80 19.65
CA MET A 161 -3.87 -9.06 18.75
C MET A 161 -4.84 -7.89 18.66
N THR A 162 -5.07 -7.14 19.73
CA THR A 162 -5.94 -5.95 19.71
C THR A 162 -5.44 -4.93 18.68
N SER A 163 -4.17 -4.57 18.73
CA SER A 163 -3.54 -3.66 17.77
C SER A 163 -3.56 -4.21 16.35
N PHE A 164 -3.41 -5.53 16.20
CA PHE A 164 -3.52 -6.19 14.89
C PHE A 164 -4.93 -6.13 14.33
N ILE A 165 -5.96 -6.34 15.15
CA ILE A 165 -7.35 -6.21 14.76
C ILE A 165 -7.65 -4.76 14.38
N ASP A 166 -7.21 -3.79 15.17
CA ASP A 166 -7.40 -2.37 14.87
C ASP A 166 -6.66 -1.96 13.60
N PHE A 167 -5.48 -2.52 13.34
CA PHE A 167 -4.76 -2.36 12.08
C PHE A 167 -5.56 -2.93 10.90
N LEU A 168 -6.11 -4.14 11.02
CA LEU A 168 -6.92 -4.75 9.96
C LEU A 168 -8.23 -3.99 9.71
N LYS A 169 -8.88 -3.47 10.75
CA LYS A 169 -10.10 -2.64 10.61
C LYS A 169 -9.85 -1.31 9.90
N ARG A 170 -8.61 -0.80 9.92
CA ARG A 170 -8.23 0.40 9.14
C ARG A 170 -7.98 0.09 7.67
N ALA A 171 -7.81 -1.19 7.32
CA ALA A 171 -7.57 -1.67 5.97
C ALA A 171 -8.86 -2.15 5.27
N GLU A 172 -10.00 -2.14 5.98
CA GLU A 172 -11.36 -2.36 5.45
C GLU A 172 -12.02 -1.01 5.11
#